data_AF-Q9R3E2-F1
#
_entry.id   AF-Q9R3E2-F1
#
_cell.length_a   1.000
_cell.length_b   1.000
_cell.length_c   1.000
_cell.angle_alpha   90.00
_cell.angle_beta   90.00
_cell.angle_gamma   90.00
#
_symmetry.space_group_name_H-M   'P 1'
#
loop_
_entity.id
_entity.type
_entity.pdbx_description
1 polymer ?
#
loop_
_entity_poly.entity_id
_entity_poly.type
_entity_poly.pdbx_seq_one_letter_code
_entity_poly.pdbx_strand_id
1 'polypeptide(L)'
;MGLAQPVITQQMVIAELTKAGINREIAIDLSYRYYRNELTHKDIEFLKENFDIKLEKVESSLQAEIKAVKTELDNKIDTKFTELDNKIDTKFTELDNKIDTKFNELDNKINNVENNLNVKIDTVRNELKSDIASMSYE
;
A
#
# COMPACT_ATOMS: atom_id res chain seq x y z
N MET A 1 -37.24 -40.79 -30.99
CA MET A 1 -37.81 -41.28 -29.71
C MET A 1 -36.70 -42.05 -28.99
N GLY A 2 -36.27 -41.60 -27.81
CA GLY A 2 -35.30 -42.36 -27.01
C GLY A 2 -35.96 -43.64 -26.51
N LEU A 3 -35.30 -44.79 -26.66
CA LEU A 3 -35.78 -46.06 -26.13
C LEU A 3 -35.95 -45.94 -24.60
N ALA A 4 -37.07 -46.43 -24.07
CA ALA A 4 -37.29 -46.48 -22.64
C ALA A 4 -36.19 -47.35 -21.99
N GLN A 5 -35.39 -46.77 -21.09
CA GLN A 5 -34.41 -47.54 -20.34
C GLN A 5 -35.15 -48.48 -19.38
N PRO A 6 -34.76 -49.75 -19.30
CA PRO A 6 -35.38 -50.70 -18.38
C PRO A 6 -35.16 -50.22 -16.94
N VAL A 7 -36.24 -50.12 -16.17
CA VAL A 7 -36.17 -49.83 -14.73
C VAL A 7 -35.61 -51.07 -14.05
N ILE A 8 -34.36 -50.99 -13.59
CA ILE A 8 -33.79 -52.00 -12.71
C ILE A 8 -34.57 -51.91 -11.39
N THR A 9 -34.85 -53.04 -10.73
CA THR A 9 -35.43 -53.08 -9.36
C THR A 9 -34.45 -53.63 -8.33
N GLN A 10 -34.66 -53.34 -7.03
CA GLN A 10 -33.79 -53.82 -5.94
C GLN A 10 -33.63 -55.34 -5.96
N GLN A 11 -34.74 -56.03 -6.26
CA GLN A 11 -34.76 -57.48 -6.36
C GLN A 11 -33.96 -58.01 -7.54
N MET A 12 -33.95 -57.32 -8.68
CA MET A 12 -33.14 -57.69 -9.85
C MET A 12 -31.64 -57.61 -9.53
N VAL A 13 -31.22 -56.54 -8.83
CA VAL A 13 -29.82 -56.38 -8.41
C VAL A 13 -29.43 -57.46 -7.39
N ILE A 14 -30.28 -57.75 -6.40
CA ILE A 14 -30.04 -58.83 -5.42
C ILE A 14 -29.87 -60.18 -6.12
N ALA A 15 -30.75 -60.49 -7.09
CA ALA A 15 -30.72 -61.74 -7.84
C ALA A 15 -29.43 -61.90 -8.65
N GLU A 16 -29.01 -60.87 -9.38
CA GLU A 16 -27.77 -60.91 -10.17
C GLU A 16 -26.51 -60.98 -9.28
N LEU A 17 -26.46 -60.23 -8.16
CA LEU A 17 -25.33 -60.31 -7.22
C LEU A 17 -25.23 -61.70 -6.58
N THR A 18 -26.36 -62.28 -6.17
CA THR A 18 -26.40 -63.64 -5.59
C THR A 18 -25.97 -64.68 -6.63
N LYS A 19 -26.41 -64.54 -7.89
CA LYS A 19 -26.01 -65.40 -9.02
C LYS A 19 -24.52 -65.29 -9.33
N ALA A 20 -23.92 -64.12 -9.13
CA ALA A 20 -22.47 -63.93 -9.22
C ALA A 20 -21.69 -64.51 -8.02
N GLY A 21 -22.37 -65.17 -7.07
CA GLY A 21 -21.76 -65.82 -5.91
C GLY A 21 -21.57 -64.90 -4.70
N ILE A 22 -22.14 -63.71 -4.70
CA ILE A 22 -22.08 -62.79 -3.54
C ILE A 22 -23.06 -63.28 -2.47
N ASN A 23 -22.64 -63.24 -1.20
CA ASN A 23 -23.49 -63.58 -0.08
C ASN A 23 -24.79 -62.74 -0.10
N ARG A 24 -25.94 -63.38 0.15
CA ARG A 24 -27.26 -62.75 0.05
C ARG A 24 -27.41 -61.49 0.92
N GLU A 25 -26.85 -61.48 2.13
CA GLU A 25 -26.89 -60.31 3.02
C GLU A 25 -26.08 -59.14 2.43
N ILE A 26 -24.90 -59.44 1.89
CA ILE A 26 -24.06 -58.46 1.17
C ILE A 26 -24.77 -57.96 -0.09
N ALA A 27 -25.45 -58.84 -0.84
CA ALA A 27 -26.22 -58.47 -2.02
C ALA A 27 -27.40 -57.54 -1.69
N ILE A 28 -28.06 -57.73 -0.55
CA ILE A 28 -29.13 -56.84 -0.06
C ILE A 28 -28.58 -55.47 0.30
N ASP A 29 -27.47 -55.41 1.06
CA ASP A 29 -26.81 -54.15 1.43
C ASP A 29 -26.32 -53.37 0.19
N LEU A 30 -25.62 -54.01 -0.74
CA LEU A 30 -25.16 -53.39 -1.98
C LEU A 30 -26.32 -52.90 -2.87
N SER A 31 -27.39 -53.70 -2.96
CA SER A 31 -28.58 -53.30 -3.71
C SER A 31 -29.26 -52.10 -3.06
N TYR A 32 -29.39 -52.07 -1.73
CA TYR A 32 -29.94 -50.93 -1.01
C TYR A 32 -29.13 -49.64 -1.26
N ARG A 33 -27.79 -49.70 -1.18
CA ARG A 33 -26.91 -48.56 -1.49
C ARG A 33 -27.07 -48.07 -2.93
N TYR A 34 -27.17 -48.99 -3.89
CA TYR A 34 -27.42 -48.66 -5.30
C TYR A 34 -28.76 -47.93 -5.50
N TYR A 35 -29.86 -48.40 -4.88
CA TYR A 35 -31.18 -47.75 -5.02
C TYR A 35 -31.28 -46.40 -4.34
N ARG A 36 -30.62 -46.27 -3.18
CA ARG A 36 -30.70 -45.06 -2.35
C ARG A 36 -29.63 -44.05 -2.70
N ASN A 37 -28.75 -44.37 -3.66
CA ASN A 37 -27.56 -43.59 -3.99
C ASN A 37 -26.76 -43.23 -2.72
N GLU A 38 -26.62 -44.19 -1.81
CA GLU A 38 -25.88 -43.97 -0.59
C GLU A 38 -24.39 -43.92 -0.91
N LEU A 39 -23.74 -42.82 -0.51
CA LEU A 39 -22.31 -42.66 -0.65
C LEU A 39 -21.59 -43.70 0.21
N THR A 40 -20.57 -44.32 -0.38
CA THR A 40 -19.67 -45.17 0.38
C THR A 40 -18.70 -44.32 1.19
N HIS A 41 -18.04 -44.93 2.17
CA HIS A 41 -16.98 -44.27 2.92
C HIS A 41 -15.88 -43.69 2.00
N LYS A 42 -15.51 -44.43 0.94
CA LYS A 42 -14.51 -43.97 -0.04
C LYS A 42 -14.97 -42.76 -0.83
N ASP A 43 -16.26 -42.67 -1.17
CA ASP A 43 -16.80 -41.50 -1.86
C ASP A 43 -16.76 -40.26 -0.96
N ILE A 44 -17.05 -40.44 0.34
CA ILE A 44 -16.97 -39.37 1.34
C ILE A 44 -15.52 -38.93 1.54
N GLU A 45 -14.57 -39.86 1.65
CA GLU A 45 -13.14 -39.56 1.74
C GLU A 45 -12.66 -38.77 0.52
N PHE A 46 -13.01 -39.22 -0.69
CA PHE A 46 -12.66 -38.52 -1.92
C PHE A 46 -13.24 -37.09 -1.98
N LEU A 47 -14.50 -36.92 -1.61
CA LEU A 47 -15.13 -35.60 -1.53
C LEU A 47 -14.42 -34.71 -0.52
N LYS A 48 -14.10 -35.24 0.66
CA LYS A 48 -13.39 -34.53 1.71
C LYS A 48 -12.02 -34.05 1.21
N GLU A 49 -11.22 -34.93 0.63
CA GLU A 49 -9.91 -34.57 0.07
C GLU A 49 -10.04 -33.49 -1.01
N ASN A 50 -11.05 -33.59 -1.88
CA ASN A 50 -11.28 -32.58 -2.91
C ASN A 50 -11.65 -31.21 -2.31
N PHE A 51 -12.47 -31.20 -1.26
CA PHE A 51 -12.85 -29.99 -0.54
C PHE A 51 -11.67 -29.37 0.20
N ASP A 52 -10.87 -30.18 0.89
CA ASP A 52 -9.67 -29.73 1.62
C ASP A 52 -8.68 -29.07 0.64
N ILE A 53 -8.40 -29.70 -0.50
CA ILE A 53 -7.53 -29.13 -1.56
C ILE A 53 -8.09 -27.81 -2.10
N LYS A 54 -9.41 -27.71 -2.33
CA LYS A 54 -10.03 -26.47 -2.80
C LYS A 54 -9.93 -25.36 -1.75
N LEU A 55 -10.11 -25.71 -0.48
CA LEU A 55 -10.02 -24.76 0.62
C LEU A 55 -8.60 -24.23 0.77
N GLU A 56 -7.58 -25.10 0.72
CA GLU A 56 -6.17 -24.70 0.73
C GLU A 56 -5.81 -23.77 -0.42
N LYS A 57 -6.35 -24.01 -1.62
CA LYS A 57 -6.14 -23.13 -2.78
C LYS A 57 -6.77 -21.75 -2.58
N VAL A 58 -7.99 -21.70 -2.04
CA VAL A 58 -8.67 -20.43 -1.73
C VAL A 58 -7.88 -19.67 -0.66
N GLU A 59 -7.46 -20.33 0.42
CA GLU A 59 -6.65 -19.72 1.47
C GLU A 59 -5.34 -19.16 0.90
N SER A 60 -4.63 -19.94 0.08
CA SER A 60 -3.38 -19.51 -0.55
C SER A 60 -3.57 -18.29 -1.46
N SER A 61 -4.66 -18.26 -2.24
CA SER A 61 -5.00 -17.11 -3.10
C SER A 61 -5.27 -15.86 -2.28
N LEU A 62 -6.09 -15.98 -1.22
CA LEU A 62 -6.42 -14.86 -0.35
C LEU A 62 -5.19 -14.33 0.38
N GLN A 63 -4.30 -15.21 0.87
CA GLN A 63 -3.05 -14.81 1.49
C GLN A 63 -2.14 -14.06 0.50
N ALA A 64 -2.09 -14.49 -0.77
CA ALA A 64 -1.33 -13.81 -1.81
C ALA A 64 -1.90 -12.42 -2.13
N GLU A 65 -3.22 -12.30 -2.26
CA GLU A 65 -3.90 -11.02 -2.48
C GLU A 65 -3.69 -10.04 -1.31
N ILE A 66 -3.82 -10.53 -0.06
CA ILE A 66 -3.58 -9.71 1.13
C ILE A 66 -2.14 -9.20 1.16
N LYS A 67 -1.15 -10.05 0.84
CA LYS A 67 0.25 -9.63 0.75
C LYS A 67 0.46 -8.59 -0.35
N ALA A 68 -0.14 -8.77 -1.52
CA ALA A 68 -0.04 -7.82 -2.63
C ALA A 68 -0.62 -6.45 -2.26
N VAL A 69 -1.82 -6.42 -1.67
CA VAL A 69 -2.48 -5.17 -1.20
C VAL A 69 -1.64 -4.49 -0.13
N LYS A 70 -1.06 -5.25 0.81
CA LYS A 70 -0.17 -4.71 1.83
C LYS A 70 1.05 -4.02 1.20
N THR A 71 1.73 -4.71 0.27
CA THR A 71 2.89 -4.14 -0.42
C THR A 71 2.52 -2.90 -1.24
N GLU A 72 1.37 -2.88 -1.90
CA GLU A 72 0.89 -1.70 -2.63
C GLU A 72 0.65 -0.51 -1.69
N LEU A 73 0.03 -0.75 -0.52
CA LEU A 73 -0.20 0.28 0.49
C LEU A 73 1.11 0.81 1.08
N ASP A 74 2.06 -0.06 1.42
CA ASP A 74 3.38 0.31 1.93
C ASP A 74 4.10 1.22 0.92
N ASN A 75 4.14 0.82 -0.36
CA ASN A 75 4.75 1.63 -1.43
C ASN A 75 4.07 3.00 -1.61
N LYS A 76 2.75 3.06 -1.50
CA LYS A 76 1.98 4.31 -1.61
C LYS A 76 2.27 5.25 -0.44
N ILE A 77 2.44 4.70 0.76
CA ILE A 77 2.82 5.46 1.96
C ILE A 77 4.24 6.02 1.78
N ASP A 78 5.20 5.20 1.38
CA ASP A 78 6.59 5.64 1.16
C ASP A 78 6.70 6.74 0.11
N THR A 79 5.93 6.62 -0.98
CA THR A 79 5.84 7.66 -2.01
C THR A 79 5.30 8.96 -1.44
N LYS A 80 4.27 8.91 -0.59
CA LYS A 80 3.68 10.11 0.03
C LYS A 80 4.61 10.76 1.04
N PHE A 81 5.38 9.98 1.80
CA PHE A 81 6.44 10.52 2.67
C PHE A 81 7.50 11.25 1.85
N THR A 82 8.02 10.62 0.78
CA THR A 82 9.01 11.24 -0.11
C THR A 82 8.51 12.54 -0.73
N GLU A 83 7.25 12.58 -1.17
CA GLU A 83 6.63 13.81 -1.69
C GLU A 83 6.55 14.92 -0.63
N LEU A 84 6.23 14.57 0.62
CA LEU A 84 6.15 15.53 1.72
C LEU A 84 7.54 16.06 2.12
N ASP A 85 8.55 15.19 2.21
CA ASP A 85 9.92 15.57 2.52
C ASP A 85 10.45 16.56 1.48
N ASN A 86 10.28 16.25 0.20
CA ASN A 86 10.67 17.15 -0.90
C ASN A 86 9.97 18.53 -0.82
N LYS A 87 8.69 18.55 -0.42
CA LYS A 87 7.93 19.78 -0.24
C LYS A 87 8.44 20.59 0.94
N ILE A 88 8.84 19.93 2.02
CA ILE A 88 9.43 20.56 3.21
C ILE A 88 10.79 21.16 2.85
N ASP A 89 11.67 20.42 2.18
CA ASP A 89 12.99 20.88 1.75
C ASP A 89 12.89 22.10 0.82
N THR A 90 11.93 22.07 -0.11
CA THR A 90 11.64 23.22 -0.98
C THR A 90 11.24 24.45 -0.16
N LYS A 91 10.39 24.27 0.87
CA LYS A 91 9.95 25.39 1.72
C LYS A 91 11.07 25.94 2.60
N PHE A 92 11.97 25.09 3.10
CA PHE A 92 13.17 25.56 3.78
C PHE A 92 14.08 26.38 2.86
N THR A 93 14.33 25.88 1.64
CA THR A 93 15.14 26.60 0.64
C THR A 93 14.52 27.96 0.28
N GLU A 94 13.19 28.03 0.11
CA GLU A 94 12.48 29.29 -0.12
C GLU A 94 12.64 30.28 1.05
N LEU A 95 12.59 29.78 2.29
CA LEU A 95 12.76 30.60 3.50
C LEU A 95 14.20 31.11 3.65
N ASP A 96 15.20 30.26 3.42
CA ASP A 96 16.61 30.63 3.47
C ASP A 96 16.91 31.74 2.45
N ASN A 97 16.47 31.58 1.20
CA ASN A 97 16.61 32.61 0.17
C ASN A 97 15.94 33.95 0.56
N LYS A 98 14.78 33.89 1.23
CA LYS A 98 14.08 35.09 1.70
C LYS A 98 14.84 35.77 2.84
N ILE A 99 15.44 34.98 3.74
CA ILE A 99 16.27 35.48 4.84
C ILE A 99 17.52 36.16 4.26
N ASP A 100 18.23 35.51 3.34
CA ASP A 100 19.42 36.06 2.67
C ASP A 100 19.11 37.37 1.96
N THR A 101 17.97 37.43 1.25
CA THR A 101 17.50 38.66 0.60
C THR A 101 17.30 39.78 1.63
N LYS A 102 16.72 39.48 2.78
CA LYS A 102 16.48 40.47 3.84
C LYS A 102 17.76 40.93 4.52
N PHE A 103 18.74 40.05 4.71
CA PHE A 103 20.06 40.43 5.19
C PHE A 103 20.76 41.37 4.19
N ASN A 104 20.77 41.03 2.90
CA ASN A 104 21.34 41.90 1.87
C ASN A 104 20.66 43.27 1.80
N GLU A 105 19.33 43.33 1.96
CA GLU A 105 18.60 44.61 2.06
C GLU A 105 19.03 45.43 3.29
N LEU A 106 19.26 44.78 4.43
CA LEU A 106 19.71 45.44 5.67
C LEU A 106 21.14 45.94 5.54
N ASP A 107 22.06 45.14 5.01
CA ASP A 107 23.46 45.53 4.78
C ASP A 107 23.54 46.76 3.87
N ASN A 108 22.75 46.79 2.80
CA ASN A 108 22.66 47.95 1.92
C ASN A 108 22.15 49.20 2.64
N LYS A 109 21.16 49.06 3.54
CA LYS A 109 20.67 50.19 4.35
C LYS A 109 21.73 50.67 5.33
N ILE A 110 22.46 49.76 5.97
CA ILE A 110 23.56 50.08 6.89
C ILE A 110 24.65 50.85 6.15
N ASN A 111 25.11 50.34 5.01
CA ASN A 111 26.12 50.99 4.17
C ASN A 111 25.70 52.41 3.76
N ASN A 112 24.42 52.61 3.41
CA ASN A 112 23.90 53.92 3.08
C ASN A 112 23.91 54.87 4.29
N VAL A 113 23.50 54.40 5.47
CA VAL A 113 23.57 55.18 6.72
C VAL A 113 25.02 55.56 7.05
N GLU A 114 25.94 54.61 6.96
CA GLU A 114 27.37 54.85 7.21
C GLU A 114 27.94 55.91 6.26
N ASN A 115 27.69 55.79 4.96
CA ASN A 115 28.12 56.78 3.97
C ASN A 115 27.55 58.17 4.26
N ASN A 116 26.26 58.27 4.60
CA ASN A 116 25.63 59.55 4.94
C ASN A 116 26.23 60.17 6.21
N LEU A 117 26.57 59.35 7.22
CA LEU A 117 27.23 59.83 8.43
C LEU A 117 28.65 60.31 8.15
N ASN A 118 29.42 59.58 7.34
CA ASN A 118 30.77 59.98 6.92
C ASN A 118 30.75 61.34 6.21
N VAL A 119 29.83 61.53 5.25
CA VAL A 119 29.65 62.82 4.57
C VAL A 119 29.35 63.95 5.55
N LYS A 120 28.41 63.74 6.49
CA LYS A 120 28.07 64.76 7.50
C LYS A 120 29.25 65.10 8.41
N ILE A 121 30.02 64.09 8.83
CA ILE A 121 31.22 64.28 9.65
C ILE A 121 32.27 65.09 8.89
N ASP A 122 32.50 64.80 7.61
CA ASP A 122 33.44 65.53 6.78
C ASP A 122 33.01 66.99 6.59
N THR A 123 31.72 67.25 6.36
CA THR A 123 31.17 68.60 6.31
C THR A 123 31.44 69.38 7.59
N VAL A 124 31.07 68.83 8.76
CA VAL A 124 31.30 69.49 10.06
C VAL A 124 32.80 69.72 10.31
N ARG A 125 33.66 68.75 9.97
CA ARG A 125 35.11 68.90 10.12
C ARG A 125 35.66 70.06 9.28
N ASN A 126 35.16 70.20 8.05
CA ASN A 126 35.59 71.28 7.16
C ASN A 126 35.10 72.66 7.63
N GLU A 127 33.85 72.75 8.09
CA GLU A 127 33.28 73.97 8.70
C GLU A 127 34.13 74.42 9.90
N LEU A 128 34.37 73.51 10.85
CA LEU A 128 35.21 73.81 12.04
C LEU A 128 36.64 74.24 11.65
N LYS A 129 37.23 73.62 10.63
CA LYS A 129 38.55 74.01 10.15
C LYS A 129 38.55 75.43 9.57
N SER A 130 37.49 75.80 8.86
CA SER A 130 37.31 77.16 8.32
C SER A 130 37.16 78.18 9.45
N ASP A 131 36.33 77.87 10.44
CA ASP A 131 36.11 78.75 11.61
C ASP A 131 37.42 79.00 12.36
N ILE A 132 38.18 77.96 12.67
CA ILE A 132 39.49 78.08 13.35
C ILE A 132 40.47 78.92 12.53
N ALA A 133 40.51 78.72 11.20
CA ALA A 133 41.39 79.50 10.33
C ALA A 133 41.02 80.99 10.39
N SER A 134 39.73 81.33 10.35
CA SER A 134 39.26 82.71 10.41
C SER A 134 39.65 83.42 11.71
N MET A 135 39.60 82.73 12.85
CA MET A 135 40.02 83.27 14.16
C MET A 135 41.52 83.54 14.27
N SER A 136 42.33 82.93 13.39
CA SER A 136 43.80 83.12 13.41
C SER A 136 44.23 84.38 12.64
N TYR A 137 43.31 85.06 11.95
CA TYR A 137 43.56 86.29 11.18
C TYR A 137 42.97 87.55 11.83
N GLU A 138 42.33 87.44 12.99
CA GLU A 138 41.96 88.55 13.89
C GLU A 138 43.03 88.79 14.95
#